data_AF-A0AA88S3L8-F1
#
_entry.id   AF-A0AA88S3L8-F1
#
_cell.length_a   1.000
_cell.length_b   1.000
_cell.length_c   1.000
_cell.angle_alpha   90.00
_cell.angle_beta   90.00
_cell.angle_gamma   90.00
#
_symmetry.space_group_name_H-M   'P 1'
#
loop_
_entity.id
_entity.type
_entity.pdbx_description
1 polymer ?
#
loop_
_entity_poly.entity_id
_entity_poly.type
_entity_poly.pdbx_seq_one_letter_code
_entity_poly.pdbx_strand_id
1 'polypeptide(L)'
;NVQDRTSKEMQQREDALRAEFADTLADKEAEMKDKAAKIERAEQRVTTLSLELKAAESKIKNYDLEISHMKLEIKELGERLESVNASAQSFEREARILEQEKVHLVQKYQSEFNRFEEVQERCKIAEKEAKRATELADKVRAEAVIAQKDKTEAQQLAMERLAQIERAGRHIENLDRQKNNLANEVERYRAAEMDARSKVEMLEARVEEREKEIESLMKSNNEQRVSTVQVLEGLLETERAARSEANNRAEALSVQLQATQGKLDSLQQQLTTVRLNESALDSKLRTASRGKRVRLEDYEMGVESVHDMDTNDKALRGNKRSKSTTSPLQFATPEDGGSVYKGDEDNHSQQTSSEDYTKFTVSRLKQELTKNNFGAELLQLKTPSKKDILALYEKLVLQKA
;
A
#
# COMPACT_ATOMS: atom_id res chain seq x y z
N ASN A 1 -52.08 210.03 62.89
CA ASN A 1 -53.34 209.57 62.26
C ASN A 1 -53.22 208.12 61.83
N VAL A 2 -54.37 207.45 61.72
CA VAL A 2 -54.60 205.98 61.59
C VAL A 2 -53.84 205.25 60.45
N GLN A 3 -53.24 205.97 59.49
CA GLN A 3 -52.54 205.41 58.33
C GLN A 3 -51.31 204.54 58.69
N ASP A 4 -50.46 204.95 59.65
CA ASP A 4 -49.30 204.14 60.04
C ASP A 4 -49.69 202.84 60.75
N ARG A 5 -50.83 202.82 61.47
CA ARG A 5 -51.31 201.58 62.14
C ARG A 5 -51.85 200.58 61.12
N THR A 6 -52.65 201.05 60.17
CA THR A 6 -53.19 200.20 59.10
C THR A 6 -52.10 199.69 58.16
N SER A 7 -51.05 200.48 57.87
CA SER A 7 -49.88 199.98 57.13
C SER A 7 -49.10 198.93 57.92
N LYS A 8 -48.98 199.06 59.26
CA LYS A 8 -48.30 198.07 60.10
C LYS A 8 -49.08 196.77 60.25
N GLU A 9 -50.39 196.85 60.40
CA GLU A 9 -51.30 195.69 60.42
C GLU A 9 -51.33 194.98 59.05
N MET A 10 -51.29 195.73 57.95
CA MET A 10 -51.15 195.18 56.60
C MET A 10 -49.79 194.48 56.41
N GLN A 11 -48.69 195.09 56.86
CA GLN A 11 -47.36 194.48 56.82
C GLN A 11 -47.29 193.21 57.68
N GLN A 12 -47.83 193.23 58.90
CA GLN A 12 -47.90 192.05 59.76
C GLN A 12 -48.73 190.92 59.14
N ARG A 13 -49.82 191.25 58.42
CA ARG A 13 -50.64 190.27 57.71
C ARG A 13 -49.93 189.73 56.47
N GLU A 14 -49.19 190.57 55.75
CA GLU A 14 -48.37 190.14 54.61
C GLU A 14 -47.20 189.26 55.08
N ASP A 15 -46.51 189.63 56.16
CA ASP A 15 -45.40 188.86 56.71
C ASP A 15 -45.89 187.54 57.35
N ALA A 16 -47.09 187.53 57.96
CA ALA A 16 -47.75 186.29 58.38
C ALA A 16 -48.11 185.39 57.18
N LEU A 17 -48.69 185.94 56.11
CA LEU A 17 -48.96 185.18 54.87
C LEU A 17 -47.66 184.68 54.23
N ARG A 18 -46.59 185.47 54.21
CA ARG A 18 -45.26 185.05 53.73
C ARG A 18 -44.67 183.94 54.59
N ALA A 19 -44.87 183.98 55.91
CA ALA A 19 -44.47 182.91 56.81
C ALA A 19 -45.29 181.63 56.56
N GLU A 20 -46.62 181.71 56.46
CA GLU A 20 -47.48 180.58 56.09
C GLU A 20 -47.11 180.01 54.71
N PHE A 21 -46.78 180.85 53.73
CA PHE A 21 -46.27 180.42 52.42
C PHE A 21 -44.87 179.79 52.51
N ALA A 22 -43.98 180.29 53.37
CA ALA A 22 -42.65 179.72 53.56
C ALA A 22 -42.72 178.36 54.27
N ASP A 23 -43.55 178.23 55.30
CA ASP A 23 -43.79 176.99 56.03
C ASP A 23 -44.45 175.94 55.14
N THR A 24 -45.52 176.30 54.40
CA THR A 24 -46.14 175.39 53.44
C THR A 24 -45.22 175.03 52.26
N LEU A 25 -44.35 175.93 51.83
CA LEU A 25 -43.34 175.62 50.80
C LEU A 25 -42.23 174.71 51.35
N ALA A 26 -41.81 174.88 52.60
CA ALA A 26 -40.87 173.99 53.28
C ALA A 26 -41.48 172.59 53.50
N ASP A 27 -42.75 172.50 53.91
CA ASP A 27 -43.50 171.24 54.01
C ASP A 27 -43.61 170.54 52.64
N LYS A 28 -43.90 171.30 51.57
CA LYS A 28 -43.94 170.77 50.20
C LYS A 28 -42.56 170.35 49.69
N GLU A 29 -41.49 171.05 50.07
CA GLU A 29 -40.12 170.65 49.73
C GLU A 29 -39.69 169.40 50.52
N ALA A 30 -40.12 169.25 51.77
CA ALA A 30 -39.92 168.03 52.56
C ALA A 30 -40.71 166.85 51.98
N GLU A 31 -41.98 167.06 51.58
CA GLU A 31 -42.80 166.07 50.89
C GLU A 31 -42.19 165.67 49.53
N MET A 32 -41.64 166.63 48.78
CA MET A 32 -40.88 166.39 47.54
C MET A 32 -39.61 165.56 47.79
N LYS A 33 -38.84 165.87 48.83
CA LYS A 33 -37.62 165.11 49.20
C LYS A 33 -37.94 163.68 49.64
N ASP A 34 -38.99 163.46 50.42
CA ASP A 34 -39.46 162.12 50.79
C ASP A 34 -39.95 161.34 49.56
N LYS A 35 -40.73 161.97 48.67
CA LYS A 35 -41.16 161.36 47.40
C LYS A 35 -39.98 161.02 46.50
N ALA A 36 -39.00 161.91 46.35
CA ALA A 36 -37.78 161.66 45.59
C ALA A 36 -36.99 160.47 46.16
N ALA A 37 -36.79 160.41 47.48
CA ALA A 37 -36.14 159.27 48.14
C ALA A 37 -36.96 157.97 48.04
N LYS A 38 -38.29 158.03 47.98
CA LYS A 38 -39.17 156.87 47.71
C LYS A 38 -39.05 156.39 46.26
N ILE A 39 -38.96 157.32 45.30
CA ILE A 39 -38.71 157.01 43.88
C ILE A 39 -37.33 156.37 43.72
N GLU A 40 -36.27 156.97 44.25
CA GLU A 40 -34.91 156.43 44.17
C GLU A 40 -34.81 155.00 44.76
N ARG A 41 -35.41 154.76 45.94
CA ARG A 41 -35.47 153.40 46.52
C ARG A 41 -36.26 152.42 45.64
N ALA A 42 -37.32 152.88 44.97
CA ALA A 42 -38.10 152.05 44.06
C ALA A 42 -37.31 151.73 42.78
N GLU A 43 -36.62 152.70 42.19
CA GLU A 43 -35.73 152.54 41.04
C GLU A 43 -34.58 151.57 41.35
N GLN A 44 -33.88 151.75 42.48
CA GLN A 44 -32.87 150.81 42.96
C GLN A 44 -33.44 149.39 43.06
N ARG A 45 -34.62 149.21 43.68
CA ARG A 45 -35.28 147.90 43.79
C ARG A 45 -35.66 147.30 42.43
N VAL A 46 -36.11 148.12 41.47
CA VAL A 46 -36.39 147.70 40.09
C VAL A 46 -35.10 147.26 39.37
N THR A 47 -33.98 147.95 39.56
CA THR A 47 -32.70 147.54 38.96
C THR A 47 -32.21 146.20 39.51
N THR A 48 -32.27 145.99 40.83
CA THR A 48 -31.92 144.70 41.46
C THR A 48 -32.79 143.57 40.93
N LEU A 49 -34.12 143.73 40.94
CA LEU A 49 -35.04 142.72 40.41
C LEU A 49 -34.82 142.43 38.92
N SER A 50 -34.43 143.45 38.13
CA SER A 50 -34.11 143.28 36.71
C SER A 50 -32.81 142.50 36.48
N LEU A 51 -31.83 142.64 37.37
CA LEU A 51 -30.58 141.86 37.33
C LEU A 51 -30.83 140.40 37.78
N GLU A 52 -31.61 140.21 38.84
CA GLU A 52 -32.04 138.89 39.31
C GLU A 52 -32.85 138.14 38.24
N LEU A 53 -33.77 138.82 37.55
CA LEU A 53 -34.53 138.26 36.43
C LEU A 53 -33.61 137.82 35.28
N LYS A 54 -32.67 138.67 34.85
CA LYS A 54 -31.68 138.30 33.81
C LYS A 54 -30.80 137.11 34.23
N ALA A 55 -30.44 137.03 35.51
CA ALA A 55 -29.69 135.89 36.05
C ALA A 55 -30.54 134.60 36.05
N ALA A 56 -31.84 134.69 36.38
CA ALA A 56 -32.77 133.56 36.28
C ALA A 56 -32.99 133.11 34.83
N GLU A 57 -33.21 134.04 33.90
CA GLU A 57 -33.34 133.76 32.46
C GLU A 57 -32.10 133.05 31.89
N SER A 58 -30.89 133.46 32.30
CA SER A 58 -29.66 132.79 31.86
C SER A 58 -29.53 131.36 32.38
N LYS A 59 -29.95 131.10 33.63
CA LYS A 59 -30.01 129.74 34.20
C LYS A 59 -31.04 128.87 33.49
N ILE A 60 -32.23 129.40 33.19
CA ILE A 60 -33.26 128.67 32.45
C ILE A 60 -32.73 128.26 31.06
N LYS A 61 -32.09 129.19 30.33
CA LYS A 61 -31.46 128.88 29.02
C LYS A 61 -30.39 127.80 29.11
N ASN A 62 -29.56 127.79 30.16
CA ASN A 62 -28.59 126.72 30.38
C ASN A 62 -29.28 125.37 30.66
N TYR A 63 -30.30 125.34 31.52
CA TYR A 63 -31.07 124.13 31.79
C TYR A 63 -31.81 123.61 30.54
N ASP A 64 -32.34 124.48 29.68
CA ASP A 64 -32.96 124.07 28.41
C ASP A 64 -31.95 123.41 27.46
N LEU A 65 -30.70 123.90 27.43
CA LEU A 65 -29.60 123.28 26.67
C LEU A 65 -29.20 121.93 27.27
N GLU A 66 -29.05 121.82 28.59
CA GLU A 66 -28.74 120.56 29.29
C GLU A 66 -29.86 119.52 29.10
N ILE A 67 -31.14 119.91 29.20
CA ILE A 67 -32.30 119.06 28.93
C ILE A 67 -32.31 118.59 27.47
N SER A 68 -31.94 119.47 26.53
CA SER A 68 -31.86 119.11 25.10
C SER A 68 -30.73 118.13 24.82
N HIS A 69 -29.57 118.29 25.46
CA HIS A 69 -28.46 117.35 25.43
C HIS A 69 -28.86 115.98 26.00
N MET A 70 -29.42 115.94 27.22
CA MET A 70 -29.87 114.71 27.86
C MET A 70 -30.94 113.96 27.03
N LYS A 71 -31.85 114.69 26.36
CA LYS A 71 -32.83 114.08 25.44
C LYS A 71 -32.17 113.42 24.23
N LEU A 72 -31.11 114.02 23.68
CA LEU A 72 -30.35 113.42 22.58
C LEU A 72 -29.61 112.16 23.06
N GLU A 73 -28.93 112.23 24.20
CA GLU A 73 -28.20 111.11 24.79
C GLU A 73 -29.13 109.92 25.12
N ILE A 74 -30.31 110.18 25.69
CA ILE A 74 -31.35 109.15 25.90
C ILE A 74 -31.77 108.49 24.59
N LYS A 75 -31.91 109.26 23.50
CA LYS A 75 -32.27 108.73 22.17
C LYS A 75 -31.16 107.86 21.59
N GLU A 76 -29.90 108.31 21.65
CA GLU A 76 -28.74 107.53 21.19
C GLU A 76 -28.55 106.24 21.99
N LEU A 77 -28.74 106.28 23.31
CA LEU A 77 -28.68 105.09 24.17
C LEU A 77 -29.84 104.13 23.87
N GLY A 78 -31.04 104.64 23.56
CA GLY A 78 -32.18 103.84 23.10
C GLY A 78 -31.88 103.11 21.80
N GLU A 79 -31.42 103.83 20.77
CA GLU A 79 -31.05 103.24 19.47
C GLU A 79 -29.93 102.20 19.60
N ARG A 80 -28.92 102.45 20.44
CA ARG A 80 -27.87 101.46 20.75
C ARG A 80 -28.43 100.23 21.47
N LEU A 81 -29.33 100.40 22.44
CA LEU A 81 -29.97 99.30 23.16
C LEU A 81 -30.81 98.42 22.21
N GLU A 82 -31.58 99.03 21.31
CA GLU A 82 -32.36 98.31 20.29
C GLU A 82 -31.45 97.51 19.34
N SER A 83 -30.36 98.12 18.85
CA SER A 83 -29.37 97.44 18.00
C SER A 83 -28.70 96.27 18.73
N VAL A 84 -28.29 96.43 19.99
CA VAL A 84 -27.67 95.36 20.78
C VAL A 84 -28.68 94.25 21.05
N ASN A 85 -29.92 94.57 21.41
CA ASN A 85 -30.99 93.60 21.63
C ASN A 85 -31.29 92.78 20.35
N ALA A 86 -31.35 93.44 19.18
CA ALA A 86 -31.52 92.75 17.91
C ALA A 86 -30.36 91.76 17.64
N SER A 87 -29.11 92.16 17.92
CA SER A 87 -27.94 91.30 17.74
C SER A 87 -27.91 90.11 18.71
N ALA A 88 -28.28 90.33 19.98
CA ALA A 88 -28.41 89.28 20.98
C ALA A 88 -29.45 88.23 20.55
N GLN A 89 -30.61 88.67 20.04
CA GLN A 89 -31.64 87.76 19.54
C GLN A 89 -31.21 86.99 18.28
N SER A 90 -30.35 87.54 17.41
CA SER A 90 -29.80 86.77 16.29
C SER A 90 -28.84 85.68 16.77
N PHE A 91 -27.94 85.98 17.71
CA PHE A 91 -27.04 84.98 18.28
C PHE A 91 -27.81 83.90 19.07
N GLU A 92 -28.89 84.26 19.75
CA GLU A 92 -29.74 83.29 20.44
C GLU A 92 -30.43 82.31 19.46
N ARG A 93 -30.89 82.80 18.30
CA ARG A 93 -31.44 81.94 17.23
C ARG A 93 -30.36 81.02 16.63
N GLU A 94 -29.17 81.55 16.38
CA GLU A 94 -28.03 80.79 15.86
C GLU A 94 -27.59 79.69 16.85
N ALA A 95 -27.46 80.02 18.14
CA ALA A 95 -27.15 79.05 19.19
C ALA A 95 -28.19 77.93 19.30
N ARG A 96 -29.49 78.24 19.12
CA ARG A 96 -30.55 77.23 19.07
C ARG A 96 -30.44 76.29 17.87
N ILE A 97 -30.02 76.80 16.70
CA ILE A 97 -29.77 75.98 15.50
C ILE A 97 -28.57 75.06 15.74
N LEU A 98 -27.45 75.60 16.22
CA LEU A 98 -26.23 74.82 16.48
C LEU A 98 -26.44 73.70 17.52
N GLU A 99 -27.25 73.94 18.56
CA GLU A 99 -27.58 72.89 19.54
C GLU A 99 -28.46 71.78 18.93
N GLN A 100 -29.40 72.12 18.04
CA GLN A 100 -30.18 71.13 17.29
C GLN A 100 -29.31 70.30 16.34
N GLU A 101 -28.41 70.95 15.60
CA GLU A 101 -27.44 70.28 14.72
C GLU A 101 -26.54 69.33 15.51
N LYS A 102 -26.01 69.77 16.65
CA LYS A 102 -25.23 68.96 17.58
C LYS A 102 -25.98 67.72 18.07
N VAL A 103 -27.24 67.86 18.50
CA VAL A 103 -28.08 66.72 18.92
C VAL A 103 -28.31 65.73 17.78
N HIS A 104 -28.65 66.22 16.58
CA HIS A 104 -28.80 65.37 15.39
C HIS A 104 -27.50 64.66 15.02
N LEU A 105 -26.35 65.33 15.11
CA LEU A 105 -25.05 64.75 14.80
C LEU A 105 -24.65 63.68 15.83
N VAL A 106 -24.91 63.90 17.12
CA VAL A 106 -24.71 62.90 18.19
C VAL A 106 -25.58 61.66 17.94
N GLN A 107 -26.87 61.83 17.65
CA GLN A 107 -27.78 60.72 17.34
C GLN A 107 -27.30 59.93 16.11
N LYS A 108 -26.87 60.62 15.05
CA LYS A 108 -26.31 59.99 13.85
C LYS A 108 -25.05 59.17 14.17
N TYR A 109 -24.07 59.74 14.87
CA TYR A 109 -22.87 59.01 15.26
C TYR A 109 -23.20 57.79 16.14
N GLN A 110 -24.14 57.92 17.09
CA GLN A 110 -24.54 56.80 17.93
C GLN A 110 -25.19 55.65 17.13
N SER A 111 -26.00 55.97 16.12
CA SER A 111 -26.56 54.95 15.22
C SER A 111 -25.50 54.26 14.36
N GLU A 112 -24.48 54.99 13.87
CA GLU A 112 -23.37 54.40 13.11
C GLU A 112 -22.42 53.59 14.01
N PHE A 113 -22.22 53.97 15.28
CA PHE A 113 -21.49 53.15 16.27
C PHE A 113 -22.20 51.81 16.51
N ASN A 114 -23.51 51.82 16.78
CA ASN A 114 -24.29 50.59 16.96
C ASN A 114 -24.20 49.69 15.71
N ARG A 115 -24.30 50.29 14.52
CA ARG A 115 -24.16 49.58 13.23
C ARG A 115 -22.75 48.99 13.05
N PHE A 116 -21.71 49.70 13.47
CA PHE A 116 -20.33 49.20 13.42
C PHE A 116 -20.14 48.01 14.36
N GLU A 117 -20.70 48.04 15.57
CA GLU A 117 -20.69 46.91 16.50
C GLU A 117 -21.42 45.68 15.93
N GLU A 118 -22.61 45.86 15.34
CA GLU A 118 -23.34 44.78 14.65
C GLU A 118 -22.50 44.14 13.53
N VAL A 119 -21.85 44.97 12.69
CA VAL A 119 -21.00 44.49 11.60
C VAL A 119 -19.77 43.77 12.15
N GLN A 120 -19.15 44.30 13.22
CA GLN A 120 -18.00 43.65 13.86
C GLN A 120 -18.38 42.27 14.40
N GLU A 121 -19.53 42.11 15.05
CA GLU A 121 -19.95 40.81 15.57
C GLU A 121 -20.32 39.82 14.44
N ARG A 122 -21.00 40.29 13.38
CA ARG A 122 -21.23 39.47 12.16
C ARG A 122 -19.91 38.98 11.56
N CYS A 123 -18.88 39.84 11.49
CA CYS A 123 -17.55 39.44 11.03
C CYS A 123 -16.91 38.38 11.94
N LYS A 124 -16.99 38.51 13.27
CA LYS A 124 -16.48 37.48 14.21
C LYS A 124 -17.21 36.14 14.07
N ILE A 125 -18.52 36.15 13.81
CA ILE A 125 -19.31 34.95 13.57
C ILE A 125 -18.86 34.28 12.26
N ALA A 126 -18.81 35.05 11.16
CA ALA A 126 -18.35 34.57 9.86
C ALA A 126 -16.91 34.02 9.91
N GLU A 127 -16.01 34.64 10.68
CA GLU A 127 -14.64 34.15 10.88
C GLU A 127 -14.61 32.81 11.63
N LYS A 128 -15.43 32.64 12.68
CA LYS A 128 -15.56 31.36 13.41
C LYS A 128 -16.15 30.26 12.51
N GLU A 129 -17.13 30.59 11.67
CA GLU A 129 -17.75 29.66 10.73
C GLU A 129 -16.77 29.26 9.62
N ALA A 130 -16.03 30.22 9.05
CA ALA A 130 -14.98 29.95 8.07
C ALA A 130 -13.90 29.01 8.63
N LYS A 131 -13.43 29.23 9.87
CA LYS A 131 -12.46 28.34 10.55
C LYS A 131 -12.98 26.91 10.69
N ARG A 132 -14.22 26.73 11.16
CA ARG A 132 -14.87 25.40 11.24
C ARG A 132 -15.00 24.73 9.88
N ALA A 133 -15.34 25.49 8.84
CA ALA A 133 -15.45 24.97 7.48
C ALA A 133 -14.07 24.51 6.93
N THR A 134 -13.00 25.26 7.18
CA THR A 134 -11.63 24.85 6.82
C THR A 134 -11.18 23.62 7.60
N GLU A 135 -11.41 23.57 8.92
CA GLU A 135 -11.07 22.41 9.75
C GLU A 135 -11.80 21.12 9.30
N LEU A 136 -13.06 21.25 8.88
CA LEU A 136 -13.84 20.13 8.34
C LEU A 136 -13.31 19.68 6.97
N ALA A 137 -12.99 20.63 6.08
CA ALA A 137 -12.38 20.32 4.78
C ALA A 137 -11.01 19.64 4.93
N ASP A 138 -10.22 20.04 5.93
CA ASP A 138 -8.91 19.44 6.22
C ASP A 138 -9.04 18.00 6.72
N LYS A 139 -10.02 17.72 7.61
CA LYS A 139 -10.34 16.36 8.06
C LYS A 139 -10.78 15.47 6.90
N VAL A 140 -11.72 15.93 6.08
CA VAL A 140 -12.19 15.18 4.89
C VAL A 140 -11.04 14.92 3.90
N ARG A 141 -10.12 15.87 3.71
CA ARG A 141 -8.92 15.66 2.88
C ARG A 141 -7.97 14.61 3.49
N ALA A 142 -7.75 14.63 4.80
CA ALA A 142 -6.91 13.64 5.48
C ALA A 142 -7.53 12.22 5.40
N GLU A 143 -8.84 12.11 5.66
CA GLU A 143 -9.60 10.86 5.54
C GLU A 143 -9.57 10.30 4.10
N ALA A 144 -9.73 11.17 3.09
CA ALA A 144 -9.64 10.76 1.69
C ALA A 144 -8.24 10.25 1.30
N VAL A 145 -7.17 10.83 1.84
CA VAL A 145 -5.79 10.35 1.63
C VAL A 145 -5.58 8.97 2.28
N ILE A 146 -6.10 8.77 3.50
CA ILE A 146 -6.03 7.46 4.18
C ILE A 146 -6.82 6.40 3.38
N ALA A 147 -8.07 6.68 3.03
CA ALA A 147 -8.91 5.74 2.27
C ALA A 147 -8.31 5.40 0.89
N GLN A 148 -7.66 6.36 0.23
CA GLN A 148 -6.95 6.12 -1.04
C GLN A 148 -5.69 5.26 -0.84
N LYS A 149 -4.95 5.45 0.25
CA LYS A 149 -3.82 4.60 0.63
C LYS A 149 -4.28 3.16 0.89
N ASP A 150 -5.27 2.98 1.76
CA ASP A 150 -5.84 1.67 2.12
C ASP A 150 -6.35 0.92 0.88
N LYS A 151 -6.99 1.64 -0.06
CA LYS A 151 -7.38 1.10 -1.36
C LYS A 151 -6.19 0.59 -2.17
N THR A 152 -5.08 1.33 -2.23
CA THR A 152 -3.89 0.89 -2.96
C THR A 152 -3.21 -0.31 -2.30
N GLU A 153 -3.13 -0.35 -0.96
CA GLU A 153 -2.58 -1.50 -0.22
C GLU A 153 -3.46 -2.74 -0.40
N ALA A 154 -4.79 -2.61 -0.36
CA ALA A 154 -5.72 -3.71 -0.64
C ALA A 154 -5.59 -4.22 -2.09
N GLN A 155 -5.37 -3.34 -3.07
CA GLN A 155 -5.11 -3.72 -4.46
C GLN A 155 -3.79 -4.48 -4.61
N GLN A 156 -2.71 -4.01 -3.98
CA GLN A 156 -1.42 -4.71 -3.97
C GLN A 156 -1.53 -6.10 -3.34
N LEU A 157 -2.20 -6.21 -2.18
CA LEU A 157 -2.44 -7.48 -1.51
C LEU A 157 -3.25 -8.45 -2.40
N ALA A 158 -4.29 -7.96 -3.08
CA ALA A 158 -5.08 -8.77 -4.01
C ALA A 158 -4.25 -9.30 -5.18
N MET A 159 -3.38 -8.47 -5.77
CA MET A 159 -2.45 -8.89 -6.81
C MET A 159 -1.45 -9.94 -6.30
N GLU A 160 -0.91 -9.77 -5.09
CA GLU A 160 -0.01 -10.75 -4.49
C GLU A 160 -0.71 -12.10 -4.27
N ARG A 161 -1.95 -12.08 -3.77
CA ARG A 161 -2.77 -13.29 -3.59
C ARG A 161 -3.08 -14.00 -4.90
N LEU A 162 -3.40 -13.26 -5.97
CA LEU A 162 -3.57 -13.84 -7.31
C LEU A 162 -2.27 -14.51 -7.79
N ALA A 163 -1.13 -13.84 -7.66
CA ALA A 163 0.17 -14.41 -8.03
C ALA A 163 0.56 -15.63 -7.16
N GLN A 164 0.10 -15.72 -5.90
CA GLN A 164 0.24 -16.92 -5.07
C GLN A 164 -0.65 -18.06 -5.58
N ILE A 165 -1.92 -17.78 -5.92
CA ILE A 165 -2.87 -18.76 -6.48
C ILE A 165 -2.38 -19.32 -7.82
N GLU A 166 -1.88 -18.49 -8.73
CA GLU A 166 -1.31 -18.92 -10.01
C GLU A 166 -0.06 -19.82 -9.86
N ARG A 167 0.76 -19.57 -8.84
CA ARG A 167 1.91 -20.43 -8.50
C ARG A 167 1.45 -21.77 -7.95
N ALA A 168 0.46 -21.77 -7.05
CA ALA A 168 -0.13 -23.00 -6.52
C ALA A 168 -0.83 -23.82 -7.63
N GLY A 169 -1.60 -23.18 -8.51
CA GLY A 169 -2.24 -23.81 -9.67
C GLY A 169 -1.24 -24.53 -10.58
N ARG A 170 -0.16 -23.83 -10.99
CA ARG A 170 0.93 -24.45 -11.78
C ARG A 170 1.58 -25.64 -11.07
N HIS A 171 1.72 -25.60 -9.75
CA HIS A 171 2.25 -26.72 -8.98
C HIS A 171 1.28 -27.92 -8.95
N ILE A 172 -0.01 -27.67 -8.76
CA ILE A 172 -1.07 -28.70 -8.81
C ILE A 172 -1.11 -29.35 -10.21
N GLU A 173 -1.08 -28.58 -11.29
CA GLU A 173 -1.04 -29.16 -12.64
C GLU A 173 0.19 -30.03 -12.88
N ASN A 174 1.36 -29.64 -12.36
CA ASN A 174 2.58 -30.44 -12.48
C ASN A 174 2.46 -31.76 -11.71
N LEU A 175 1.89 -31.73 -10.50
CA LEU A 175 1.61 -32.93 -9.71
C LEU A 175 0.59 -33.85 -10.39
N ASP A 176 -0.46 -33.30 -11.04
CA ASP A 176 -1.43 -34.13 -11.77
C ASP A 176 -0.80 -34.76 -13.02
N ARG A 177 0.04 -34.03 -13.77
CA ARG A 177 0.85 -34.62 -14.86
C ARG A 177 1.73 -35.77 -14.37
N GLN A 178 2.40 -35.62 -13.23
CA GLN A 178 3.22 -36.70 -12.63
C GLN A 178 2.36 -37.90 -12.19
N LYS A 179 1.23 -37.66 -11.53
CA LYS A 179 0.26 -38.68 -11.14
C LYS A 179 -0.27 -39.46 -12.35
N ASN A 180 -0.59 -38.78 -13.45
CA ASN A 180 -1.08 -39.42 -14.67
C ASN A 180 0.02 -40.25 -15.35
N ASN A 181 1.28 -39.78 -15.35
CA ASN A 181 2.43 -40.58 -15.82
C ASN A 181 2.62 -41.85 -14.98
N LEU A 182 2.54 -41.75 -13.65
CA LEU A 182 2.62 -42.91 -12.75
C LEU A 182 1.43 -43.87 -12.92
N ALA A 183 0.22 -43.37 -13.15
CA ALA A 183 -0.94 -44.20 -13.47
C ALA A 183 -0.71 -45.00 -14.77
N ASN A 184 -0.22 -44.34 -15.83
CA ASN A 184 0.15 -44.97 -17.11
C ASN A 184 1.30 -45.99 -16.97
N GLU A 185 2.22 -45.80 -16.01
CA GLU A 185 3.23 -46.79 -15.66
C GLU A 185 2.62 -48.01 -14.95
N VAL A 186 1.77 -47.79 -13.95
CA VAL A 186 1.07 -48.87 -13.24
C VAL A 186 0.19 -49.69 -14.18
N GLU A 187 -0.50 -49.07 -15.14
CA GLU A 187 -1.28 -49.78 -16.17
C GLU A 187 -0.38 -50.62 -17.10
N ARG A 188 0.75 -50.07 -17.55
CA ARG A 188 1.74 -50.85 -18.33
C ARG A 188 2.29 -52.04 -17.56
N TYR A 189 2.61 -51.86 -16.28
CA TYR A 189 3.07 -52.97 -15.43
C TYR A 189 1.99 -54.02 -15.20
N ARG A 190 0.72 -53.63 -14.98
CA ARG A 190 -0.40 -54.57 -14.87
C ARG A 190 -0.63 -55.35 -16.16
N ALA A 191 -0.55 -54.70 -17.33
CA ALA A 191 -0.67 -55.38 -18.61
C ALA A 191 0.46 -56.41 -18.81
N ALA A 192 1.72 -56.01 -18.56
CA ALA A 192 2.87 -56.91 -18.62
C ALA A 192 2.78 -58.06 -17.59
N GLU A 193 2.21 -57.82 -16.41
CA GLU A 193 1.96 -58.84 -15.40
C GLU A 193 0.89 -59.85 -15.87
N MET A 194 -0.21 -59.38 -16.46
CA MET A 194 -1.26 -60.25 -17.01
C MET A 194 -0.74 -61.11 -18.17
N ASP A 195 0.03 -60.51 -19.10
CA ASP A 195 0.69 -61.23 -20.19
C ASP A 195 1.67 -62.29 -19.66
N ALA A 196 2.47 -61.94 -18.64
CA ALA A 196 3.40 -62.87 -17.99
C ALA A 196 2.67 -64.03 -17.29
N ARG A 197 1.57 -63.75 -16.56
CA ARG A 197 0.73 -64.77 -15.92
C ARG A 197 0.11 -65.72 -16.94
N SER A 198 -0.48 -65.20 -18.02
CA SER A 198 -1.05 -66.03 -19.10
C SER A 198 0.03 -66.89 -19.79
N LYS A 199 1.24 -66.35 -19.96
CA LYS A 199 2.37 -67.11 -20.49
C LYS A 199 2.86 -68.21 -19.54
N VAL A 200 2.84 -67.97 -18.23
CA VAL A 200 3.14 -69.00 -17.22
C VAL A 200 2.09 -70.10 -17.27
N GLU A 201 0.80 -69.76 -17.26
CA GLU A 201 -0.32 -70.71 -17.37
C GLU A 201 -0.23 -71.61 -18.62
N MET A 202 0.09 -71.03 -19.78
CA MET A 202 0.35 -71.81 -21.01
C MET A 202 1.56 -72.75 -20.91
N LEU A 203 2.61 -72.35 -20.20
CA LEU A 203 3.79 -73.19 -19.99
C LEU A 203 3.52 -74.30 -18.97
N GLU A 204 2.78 -74.01 -17.90
CA GLU A 204 2.33 -74.99 -16.91
C GLU A 204 1.43 -76.05 -17.55
N ALA A 205 0.43 -75.66 -18.36
CA ALA A 205 -0.41 -76.61 -19.10
C ALA A 205 0.40 -77.52 -20.05
N ARG A 206 1.44 -76.98 -20.69
CA ARG A 206 2.34 -77.75 -21.56
C ARG A 206 3.28 -78.67 -20.77
N VAL A 207 3.67 -78.29 -19.54
CA VAL A 207 4.41 -79.16 -18.63
C VAL A 207 3.50 -80.29 -18.15
N GLU A 208 2.25 -80.00 -17.77
CA GLU A 208 1.28 -81.01 -17.36
C GLU A 208 0.96 -82.02 -18.50
N GLU A 209 0.86 -81.55 -19.75
CA GLU A 209 0.75 -82.42 -20.93
C GLU A 209 1.98 -83.34 -21.07
N ARG A 210 3.20 -82.78 -20.92
CA ARG A 210 4.46 -83.55 -20.96
C ARG A 210 4.59 -84.55 -19.83
N GLU A 211 4.11 -84.20 -18.63
CA GLU A 211 4.10 -85.12 -17.49
C GLU A 211 3.12 -86.28 -17.74
N LYS A 212 1.95 -86.03 -18.32
CA LYS A 212 1.00 -87.07 -18.77
C LYS A 212 1.58 -87.95 -19.89
N GLU A 213 2.26 -87.37 -20.87
CA GLU A 213 3.00 -88.11 -21.92
C GLU A 213 4.02 -89.06 -21.27
N ILE A 214 4.88 -88.54 -20.38
CA ILE A 214 5.90 -89.33 -19.67
C ILE A 214 5.25 -90.42 -18.80
N GLU A 215 4.19 -90.11 -18.06
CA GLU A 215 3.49 -91.09 -17.23
C GLU A 215 2.86 -92.21 -18.09
N SER A 216 2.30 -91.88 -19.26
CA SER A 216 1.76 -92.86 -20.20
C SER A 216 2.85 -93.76 -20.81
N LEU A 217 4.01 -93.19 -21.16
CA LEU A 217 5.17 -93.94 -21.66
C LEU A 217 5.76 -94.84 -20.58
N MET A 218 5.82 -94.37 -19.34
CA MET A 218 6.29 -95.17 -18.19
C MET A 218 5.32 -96.32 -17.87
N LYS A 219 4.00 -96.10 -17.94
CA LYS A 219 2.98 -97.17 -17.80
C LYS A 219 3.14 -98.20 -18.92
N SER A 220 3.18 -97.78 -20.18
CA SER A 220 3.34 -98.68 -21.32
C SER A 220 4.68 -99.44 -21.30
N ASN A 221 5.78 -98.79 -20.93
CA ASN A 221 7.07 -99.46 -20.75
C ASN A 221 7.02 -100.49 -19.61
N ASN A 222 6.37 -100.17 -18.50
CA ASN A 222 6.22 -101.10 -17.38
C ASN A 222 5.32 -102.30 -17.77
N GLU A 223 4.25 -102.08 -18.52
CA GLU A 223 3.41 -103.13 -19.11
C GLU A 223 4.21 -104.04 -20.07
N GLN A 224 5.02 -103.45 -20.96
CA GLN A 224 5.94 -104.19 -21.84
C GLN A 224 6.96 -105.01 -21.03
N ARG A 225 7.53 -104.43 -19.96
CA ARG A 225 8.46 -105.14 -19.07
C ARG A 225 7.77 -106.29 -18.33
N VAL A 226 6.55 -106.10 -17.83
CA VAL A 226 5.75 -107.16 -17.20
C VAL A 226 5.43 -108.27 -18.20
N SER A 227 5.01 -107.93 -19.42
CA SER A 227 4.77 -108.92 -20.49
C SER A 227 6.04 -109.67 -20.88
N THR A 228 7.19 -108.98 -20.96
CA THR A 228 8.50 -109.62 -21.22
C THR A 228 8.89 -110.56 -20.08
N VAL A 229 8.69 -110.16 -18.82
CA VAL A 229 8.92 -111.02 -17.66
C VAL A 229 8.00 -112.25 -17.69
N GLN A 230 6.72 -112.11 -17.99
CA GLN A 230 5.78 -113.24 -18.14
C GLN A 230 6.20 -114.21 -19.26
N VAL A 231 6.70 -113.70 -20.40
CA VAL A 231 7.24 -114.54 -21.47
C VAL A 231 8.50 -115.27 -21.03
N LEU A 232 9.41 -114.60 -20.30
CA LEU A 232 10.62 -115.23 -19.75
C LEU A 232 10.30 -116.25 -18.66
N GLU A 233 9.29 -116.02 -17.82
CA GLU A 233 8.78 -116.96 -16.84
C GLU A 233 8.19 -118.21 -17.52
N GLY A 234 7.36 -118.04 -18.55
CA GLY A 234 6.85 -119.15 -19.35
C GLY A 234 7.95 -119.94 -20.06
N LEU A 235 8.96 -119.26 -20.62
CA LEU A 235 10.13 -119.93 -21.19
C LEU A 235 10.93 -120.70 -20.13
N LEU A 236 11.13 -120.12 -18.93
CA LEU A 236 11.79 -120.78 -17.81
C LEU A 236 11.00 -122.00 -17.29
N GLU A 237 9.67 -121.94 -17.30
CA GLU A 237 8.82 -123.10 -17.01
C GLU A 237 8.97 -124.19 -18.07
N THR A 238 9.03 -123.83 -19.37
CA THR A 238 9.31 -124.82 -20.43
C THR A 238 10.72 -125.40 -20.34
N GLU A 239 11.74 -124.61 -19.95
CA GLU A 239 13.11 -125.08 -19.74
C GLU A 239 13.19 -126.03 -18.53
N ARG A 240 12.49 -125.72 -17.43
CA ARG A 240 12.37 -126.60 -16.27
C ARG A 240 11.62 -127.90 -16.60
N ALA A 241 10.56 -127.84 -17.40
CA ALA A 241 9.85 -129.03 -17.88
C ALA A 241 10.75 -129.90 -18.78
N ALA A 242 11.47 -129.28 -19.73
CA ALA A 242 12.43 -129.97 -20.58
C ALA A 242 13.60 -130.58 -19.77
N ARG A 243 14.11 -129.88 -18.75
CA ARG A 243 15.10 -130.43 -17.81
C ARG A 243 14.55 -131.60 -17.01
N SER A 244 13.32 -131.52 -16.51
CA SER A 244 12.67 -132.64 -15.82
C SER A 244 12.57 -133.86 -16.74
N GLU A 245 12.15 -133.67 -17.99
CA GLU A 245 12.06 -134.74 -18.98
C GLU A 245 13.45 -135.31 -19.34
N ALA A 246 14.46 -134.45 -19.50
CA ALA A 246 15.85 -134.86 -19.73
C ALA A 246 16.44 -135.61 -18.53
N ASN A 247 16.14 -135.19 -17.29
CA ASN A 247 16.56 -135.90 -16.08
C ASN A 247 15.85 -137.26 -15.96
N ASN A 248 14.56 -137.36 -16.27
CA ASN A 248 13.84 -138.63 -16.35
C ASN A 248 14.45 -139.57 -17.40
N ARG A 249 14.87 -139.04 -18.57
CA ARG A 249 15.63 -139.81 -19.58
C ARG A 249 17.02 -140.24 -19.05
N ALA A 250 17.72 -139.37 -18.34
CA ALA A 250 19.03 -139.67 -17.76
C ALA A 250 18.95 -140.73 -16.64
N GLU A 251 17.91 -140.67 -15.80
CA GLU A 251 17.62 -141.70 -14.79
C GLU A 251 17.27 -143.04 -15.45
N ALA A 252 16.42 -143.05 -16.48
CA ALA A 252 16.10 -144.26 -17.24
C ALA A 252 17.35 -144.88 -17.91
N LEU A 253 18.24 -144.05 -18.46
CA LEU A 253 19.54 -144.48 -19.00
C LEU A 253 20.49 -144.96 -17.89
N SER A 254 20.50 -144.32 -16.72
CA SER A 254 21.31 -144.73 -15.56
C SER A 254 20.88 -146.10 -15.02
N VAL A 255 19.56 -146.36 -14.96
CA VAL A 255 19.01 -147.68 -14.62
C VAL A 255 19.42 -148.73 -15.67
N GLN A 256 19.38 -148.39 -16.97
CA GLN A 256 19.93 -149.26 -18.02
C GLN A 256 21.43 -149.51 -17.83
N LEU A 257 22.22 -148.47 -17.56
CA LEU A 257 23.66 -148.55 -17.37
C LEU A 257 24.01 -149.45 -16.18
N GLN A 258 23.32 -149.29 -15.05
CA GLN A 258 23.49 -150.12 -13.86
C GLN A 258 23.11 -151.59 -14.14
N ALA A 259 22.06 -151.83 -14.92
CA ALA A 259 21.70 -153.18 -15.39
C ALA A 259 22.72 -153.78 -16.36
N THR A 260 23.42 -152.96 -17.18
CA THR A 260 24.55 -153.43 -18.00
C THR A 260 25.83 -153.65 -17.21
N GLN A 261 26.09 -152.83 -16.19
CA GLN A 261 27.24 -152.97 -15.29
C GLN A 261 27.13 -154.29 -14.49
N GLY A 262 25.94 -154.61 -13.97
CA GLY A 262 25.70 -155.92 -13.32
C GLY A 262 25.93 -157.13 -14.23
N LYS A 263 25.74 -156.99 -15.55
CA LYS A 263 26.12 -158.01 -16.55
C LYS A 263 27.63 -158.04 -16.80
N LEU A 264 28.29 -156.87 -16.82
CA LEU A 264 29.74 -156.75 -16.99
C LEU A 264 30.50 -157.38 -15.82
N ASP A 265 30.06 -157.13 -14.59
CA ASP A 265 30.68 -157.67 -13.36
C ASP A 265 30.54 -159.21 -13.31
N SER A 266 29.42 -159.76 -13.80
CA SER A 266 29.23 -161.20 -13.99
C SER A 266 30.21 -161.79 -15.02
N LEU A 267 30.46 -161.10 -16.13
CA LEU A 267 31.47 -161.49 -17.13
C LEU A 267 32.91 -161.36 -16.59
N GLN A 268 33.20 -160.36 -15.73
CA GLN A 268 34.50 -160.24 -15.07
C GLN A 268 34.78 -161.38 -14.07
N GLN A 269 33.76 -161.86 -13.36
CA GLN A 269 33.89 -163.08 -12.54
C GLN A 269 34.31 -164.29 -13.39
N GLN A 270 33.69 -164.48 -14.56
CA GLN A 270 34.04 -165.55 -15.50
C GLN A 270 35.46 -165.41 -16.07
N LEU A 271 35.87 -164.19 -16.46
CA LEU A 271 37.23 -163.93 -16.95
C LEU A 271 38.31 -164.22 -15.89
N THR A 272 38.00 -163.96 -14.61
CA THR A 272 38.90 -164.22 -13.50
C THR A 272 39.06 -165.73 -13.22
N THR A 273 38.04 -166.54 -13.55
CA THR A 273 38.14 -168.00 -13.47
C THR A 273 39.04 -168.59 -14.57
N VAL A 274 39.01 -168.03 -15.77
CA VAL A 274 39.87 -168.48 -16.90
C VAL A 274 41.35 -168.19 -16.64
N ARG A 275 41.68 -167.02 -16.07
CA ARG A 275 43.06 -166.60 -15.77
C ARG A 275 43.83 -167.51 -14.79
N LEU A 276 43.15 -168.38 -14.04
CA LEU A 276 43.80 -169.31 -13.11
C LEU A 276 44.28 -170.62 -13.77
N ASN A 277 43.90 -170.90 -15.02
CA ASN A 277 44.23 -172.17 -15.69
C ASN A 277 45.46 -172.12 -16.61
N GLU A 278 45.93 -170.94 -17.04
CA GLU A 278 47.06 -170.79 -17.98
C GLU A 278 48.45 -170.72 -17.28
N SER A 279 48.58 -171.37 -16.12
CA SER A 279 49.78 -171.34 -15.27
C SER A 279 50.84 -172.42 -15.63
N ALA A 280 51.01 -172.79 -16.91
CA ALA A 280 52.04 -173.73 -17.34
C ALA A 280 52.44 -173.54 -18.81
N LEU A 281 53.74 -173.30 -19.06
CA LEU A 281 54.39 -173.11 -20.37
C LEU A 281 54.01 -171.76 -21.06
N ASP A 282 54.90 -170.87 -21.48
CA ASP A 282 56.36 -170.98 -21.69
C ASP A 282 57.11 -169.64 -21.45
N SER A 283 58.45 -169.68 -21.51
CA SER A 283 59.41 -168.62 -21.14
C SER A 283 60.51 -168.50 -22.22
N LYS A 284 60.97 -167.34 -22.71
CA LYS A 284 61.83 -166.30 -22.09
C LYS A 284 61.96 -165.17 -23.16
N LEU A 285 62.03 -163.87 -22.84
CA LEU A 285 63.23 -163.13 -22.38
C LEU A 285 62.74 -161.75 -21.84
N ARG A 286 63.07 -161.35 -20.60
CA ARG A 286 64.02 -160.27 -20.22
C ARG A 286 63.86 -158.91 -20.96
N THR A 287 63.88 -157.73 -20.31
CA THR A 287 64.12 -157.38 -18.88
C THR A 287 63.57 -155.98 -18.54
N ALA A 288 63.33 -155.76 -17.24
CA ALA A 288 63.06 -154.49 -16.54
C ALA A 288 63.55 -153.18 -17.21
N SER A 289 62.80 -152.07 -17.12
CA SER A 289 62.82 -151.26 -15.89
C SER A 289 61.74 -150.17 -15.78
N ARG A 290 61.57 -149.71 -14.52
CA ARG A 290 60.64 -148.71 -13.97
C ARG A 290 60.38 -147.44 -14.81
N GLY A 291 59.10 -147.03 -14.85
CA GLY A 291 58.68 -145.90 -14.00
C GLY A 291 58.11 -144.62 -14.64
N LYS A 292 56.78 -144.44 -14.50
CA LYS A 292 56.01 -143.18 -14.41
C LYS A 292 55.84 -142.26 -15.65
N ARG A 293 54.71 -142.52 -16.35
CA ARG A 293 53.69 -141.56 -16.86
C ARG A 293 54.15 -140.28 -17.60
N VAL A 294 54.08 -140.36 -18.93
CA VAL A 294 53.75 -139.29 -19.88
C VAL A 294 52.28 -139.57 -20.30
N ARG A 295 51.28 -138.67 -20.17
CA ARG A 295 50.95 -137.41 -20.90
C ARG A 295 50.58 -137.61 -22.38
N LEU A 296 49.64 -136.78 -22.87
CA LEU A 296 49.17 -136.63 -24.26
C LEU A 296 48.25 -137.78 -24.77
N GLU A 297 47.17 -137.58 -25.55
CA GLU A 297 46.17 -136.49 -25.76
C GLU A 297 45.01 -137.10 -26.60
N ASP A 298 44.00 -136.31 -26.96
CA ASP A 298 42.93 -136.60 -27.96
C ASP A 298 41.86 -137.68 -27.61
N TYR A 299 40.56 -137.50 -27.89
CA TYR A 299 39.82 -136.37 -28.50
C TYR A 299 38.36 -136.32 -27.95
N GLU A 300 37.68 -135.19 -28.16
CA GLU A 300 36.23 -135.08 -28.49
C GLU A 300 35.15 -134.77 -27.40
N MET A 301 34.77 -133.47 -27.35
CA MET A 301 33.38 -132.91 -27.42
C MET A 301 32.60 -132.44 -26.16
N GLY A 302 32.02 -131.21 -26.28
CA GLY A 302 31.12 -130.51 -25.34
C GLY A 302 31.81 -129.33 -24.62
N VAL A 303 31.76 -128.05 -25.06
CA VAL A 303 30.63 -127.14 -25.38
C VAL A 303 29.69 -127.02 -24.17
N GLU A 304 29.51 -125.89 -23.48
CA GLU A 304 29.50 -124.45 -23.87
C GLU A 304 30.34 -123.58 -22.84
N SER A 305 30.44 -122.24 -22.77
CA SER A 305 29.78 -121.10 -23.47
C SER A 305 30.60 -119.78 -23.46
N VAL A 306 30.27 -118.88 -24.40
CA VAL A 306 30.08 -117.39 -24.33
C VAL A 306 30.90 -116.59 -23.27
N HIS A 307 31.93 -115.76 -23.55
CA HIS A 307 32.19 -114.67 -24.55
C HIS A 307 31.17 -113.50 -24.50
N ASP A 308 31.46 -112.22 -24.77
CA ASP A 308 32.70 -111.42 -24.78
C ASP A 308 32.31 -109.93 -24.93
N MET A 309 33.23 -109.00 -24.61
CA MET A 309 33.27 -107.57 -25.03
C MET A 309 32.07 -106.62 -24.74
N ASP A 310 32.17 -105.28 -24.93
CA ASP A 310 33.22 -104.27 -24.69
C ASP A 310 32.65 -102.89 -25.07
N THR A 311 33.25 -101.80 -24.57
CA THR A 311 33.06 -100.40 -24.99
C THR A 311 31.65 -99.82 -24.74
N ASN A 312 31.42 -98.50 -24.73
CA ASN A 312 32.23 -97.38 -25.19
C ASN A 312 31.83 -96.12 -24.39
N ASP A 313 32.76 -95.46 -23.69
CA ASP A 313 32.48 -94.19 -23.03
C ASP A 313 33.35 -93.08 -23.63
N LYS A 314 32.71 -92.22 -24.44
CA LYS A 314 33.40 -91.13 -25.15
C LYS A 314 32.46 -89.97 -25.47
N ALA A 315 32.71 -88.87 -24.76
CA ALA A 315 33.22 -87.61 -25.34
C ALA A 315 32.43 -86.32 -24.99
N LEU A 316 33.19 -85.22 -25.07
CA LEU A 316 32.74 -83.83 -25.28
C LEU A 316 32.06 -83.09 -24.10
N ARG A 317 32.91 -82.54 -23.22
CA ARG A 317 32.56 -81.32 -22.46
C ARG A 317 33.33 -80.12 -23.02
N GLY A 318 32.60 -79.16 -23.59
CA GLY A 318 33.15 -78.00 -24.28
C GLY A 318 33.61 -76.86 -23.36
N ASN A 319 34.67 -76.18 -23.81
CA ASN A 319 35.07 -74.79 -23.53
C ASN A 319 33.90 -73.77 -23.62
N LYS A 320 33.97 -72.49 -23.21
CA LYS A 320 34.82 -71.66 -22.32
C LYS A 320 34.09 -70.30 -22.14
N ARG A 321 34.46 -69.55 -21.10
CA ARG A 321 34.46 -68.06 -20.95
C ARG A 321 33.90 -67.19 -22.10
N SER A 322 33.22 -66.08 -21.72
CA SER A 322 33.84 -64.74 -21.78
C SER A 322 33.02 -63.63 -21.10
N LYS A 323 33.71 -62.52 -20.76
CA LYS A 323 33.18 -61.28 -20.16
C LYS A 323 33.29 -60.11 -21.17
N SER A 324 32.52 -59.05 -20.90
CA SER A 324 32.90 -57.62 -21.07
C SER A 324 32.71 -56.93 -22.43
N THR A 325 32.87 -55.59 -22.39
CA THR A 325 32.87 -54.57 -23.46
C THR A 325 31.48 -54.16 -23.98
N THR A 326 31.15 -52.89 -24.29
CA THR A 326 31.90 -51.60 -24.21
C THR A 326 30.96 -50.39 -24.05
N SER A 327 31.51 -49.17 -23.95
CA SER A 327 30.87 -47.95 -23.42
C SER A 327 30.43 -46.91 -24.51
N PRO A 328 30.44 -45.56 -24.34
CA PRO A 328 29.25 -44.72 -24.60
C PRO A 328 29.42 -43.68 -25.75
N LEU A 329 28.41 -42.84 -26.01
CA LEU A 329 28.56 -41.64 -26.85
C LEU A 329 27.86 -40.40 -26.28
N GLN A 330 28.56 -39.27 -26.39
CA GLN A 330 28.08 -37.91 -26.13
C GLN A 330 27.47 -37.31 -27.41
N PHE A 331 26.62 -36.29 -27.27
CA PHE A 331 26.51 -35.22 -28.28
C PHE A 331 26.29 -33.86 -27.59
N ALA A 332 26.77 -32.80 -28.24
CA ALA A 332 26.85 -31.43 -27.71
C ALA A 332 25.79 -30.49 -28.31
N THR A 333 25.69 -29.29 -27.74
CA THR A 333 24.97 -28.11 -28.29
C THR A 333 25.74 -27.49 -29.49
N PRO A 334 25.11 -26.60 -30.29
CA PRO A 334 25.20 -25.16 -30.00
C PRO A 334 23.95 -24.31 -30.37
N GLU A 335 24.13 -22.99 -30.32
CA GLU A 335 23.21 -21.85 -30.38
C GLU A 335 22.38 -21.64 -31.68
N ASP A 336 21.23 -20.94 -31.54
CA ASP A 336 20.71 -19.90 -32.45
C ASP A 336 19.77 -18.96 -31.62
N GLY A 337 20.00 -17.65 -31.49
CA GLY A 337 19.40 -16.60 -32.33
C GLY A 337 17.87 -16.46 -32.10
N GLY A 338 17.27 -15.38 -31.56
CA GLY A 338 17.68 -13.98 -31.32
C GLY A 338 16.65 -13.02 -31.93
N SER A 339 15.82 -12.31 -31.12
CA SER A 339 14.81 -11.29 -31.52
C SER A 339 13.83 -11.02 -30.33
N VAL A 340 13.24 -9.86 -29.99
CA VAL A 340 13.37 -8.43 -30.39
C VAL A 340 12.76 -7.52 -29.27
N TYR A 341 13.51 -6.49 -28.86
CA TYR A 341 13.12 -5.09 -28.56
C TYR A 341 11.95 -4.68 -27.62
N LYS A 342 12.31 -4.07 -26.46
CA LYS A 342 11.83 -2.81 -25.81
C LYS A 342 12.48 -2.74 -24.41
N GLY A 343 13.08 -1.66 -23.88
CA GLY A 343 12.92 -0.21 -24.09
C GLY A 343 11.90 0.34 -23.08
N ASP A 344 12.20 1.24 -22.13
CA ASP A 344 13.42 1.99 -21.76
C ASP A 344 13.46 2.20 -20.23
N GLU A 345 14.64 2.37 -19.63
CA GLU A 345 14.79 3.10 -18.35
C GLU A 345 15.96 4.08 -18.45
N ASP A 346 15.65 5.35 -18.73
CA ASP A 346 16.60 6.46 -18.73
C ASP A 346 17.08 6.77 -17.30
N ASN A 347 18.21 6.17 -16.95
CA ASN A 347 18.90 6.41 -15.70
C ASN A 347 19.65 7.76 -15.81
N HIS A 348 18.98 8.87 -15.50
CA HIS A 348 19.54 10.22 -15.65
C HIS A 348 20.76 10.46 -14.74
N SER A 349 21.93 10.30 -15.35
CA SER A 349 23.21 10.68 -14.81
C SER A 349 23.30 12.18 -14.50
N GLN A 350 24.04 12.50 -13.44
CA GLN A 350 24.48 13.87 -13.16
C GLN A 350 25.33 14.37 -14.35
N GLN A 351 24.88 15.41 -15.04
CA GLN A 351 25.72 16.09 -16.03
C GLN A 351 25.63 17.60 -15.91
N THR A 352 26.48 18.15 -15.05
CA THR A 352 26.83 19.57 -15.02
C THR A 352 27.63 19.92 -16.27
N SER A 353 26.96 20.43 -17.31
CA SER A 353 27.64 21.11 -18.41
C SER A 353 26.78 22.25 -18.94
N SER A 354 27.44 23.38 -19.21
CA SER A 354 26.83 24.65 -19.57
C SER A 354 26.04 24.58 -20.88
N GLU A 355 24.73 24.37 -20.79
CA GLU A 355 23.83 24.82 -21.84
C GLU A 355 23.81 26.37 -21.87
N ASP A 356 23.75 26.95 -23.07
CA ASP A 356 23.57 28.39 -23.27
C ASP A 356 22.19 28.84 -22.76
N TYR A 357 22.10 29.10 -21.45
CA TYR A 357 20.86 29.45 -20.76
C TYR A 357 20.14 30.69 -21.35
N THR A 358 20.87 31.56 -22.05
CA THR A 358 20.33 32.70 -22.82
C THR A 358 19.39 32.26 -23.96
N LYS A 359 19.61 31.06 -24.52
CA LYS A 359 18.77 30.44 -25.57
C LYS A 359 17.51 29.77 -25.00
N PHE A 360 17.40 29.57 -23.69
CA PHE A 360 16.24 28.92 -23.09
C PHE A 360 14.94 29.68 -23.40
N THR A 361 13.85 28.91 -23.57
CA THR A 361 12.50 29.45 -23.69
C THR A 361 12.00 29.91 -22.31
N VAL A 362 11.01 30.81 -22.29
CA VAL A 362 10.39 31.27 -21.03
C VAL A 362 9.90 30.09 -20.18
N SER A 363 9.32 29.05 -20.81
CA SER A 363 8.87 27.85 -20.09
C SER A 363 10.01 27.11 -19.41
N ARG A 364 11.14 26.91 -20.11
CA ARG A 364 12.31 26.20 -19.57
C ARG A 364 12.98 26.97 -18.42
N LEU A 365 13.06 28.29 -18.52
CA LEU A 365 13.56 29.15 -17.44
C LEU A 365 12.67 29.11 -16.19
N LYS A 366 11.34 29.18 -16.37
CA LYS A 366 10.39 29.03 -15.26
C LYS A 366 10.52 27.65 -14.59
N GLN A 367 10.61 26.60 -15.39
CA GLN A 367 10.77 25.23 -14.89
C GLN A 367 12.07 25.07 -14.08
N GLU A 368 13.21 25.56 -14.56
CA GLU A 368 14.47 25.47 -13.82
C GLU A 368 14.48 26.37 -12.56
N LEU A 369 13.89 27.57 -12.59
CA LEU A 369 13.70 28.36 -11.37
C LEU A 369 12.87 27.60 -10.32
N THR A 370 11.76 26.97 -10.72
CA THR A 370 10.94 26.15 -9.82
C THR A 370 11.69 24.92 -9.30
N LYS A 371 12.46 24.24 -10.16
CA LYS A 371 13.27 23.06 -9.81
C LYS A 371 14.42 23.37 -8.85
N ASN A 372 14.96 24.59 -8.90
CA ASN A 372 15.94 25.12 -7.94
C ASN A 372 15.28 25.83 -6.73
N ASN A 373 14.00 25.57 -6.48
CA ASN A 373 13.17 26.11 -5.37
C ASN A 373 12.88 27.63 -5.39
N PHE A 374 13.26 28.37 -6.43
CA PHE A 374 12.99 29.81 -6.59
C PHE A 374 11.61 30.11 -7.20
N GLY A 375 10.61 29.28 -6.90
CA GLY A 375 9.24 29.43 -7.40
C GLY A 375 8.49 30.61 -6.79
N ALA A 376 8.82 31.00 -5.55
CA ALA A 376 8.16 32.10 -4.85
C ALA A 376 8.58 33.47 -5.41
N GLU A 377 9.86 33.62 -5.74
CA GLU A 377 10.46 34.81 -6.34
C GLU A 377 9.93 35.02 -7.76
N LEU A 378 9.73 33.93 -8.51
CA LEU A 378 9.08 33.97 -9.82
C LEU A 378 7.61 34.44 -9.75
N LEU A 379 6.89 34.09 -8.68
CA LEU A 379 5.50 34.52 -8.45
C LEU A 379 5.37 35.98 -8.00
N GLN A 380 6.42 36.56 -7.41
CA GLN A 380 6.44 37.99 -7.05
C GLN A 380 6.49 38.90 -8.30
N LEU A 381 7.02 38.40 -9.41
CA LEU A 381 6.97 39.08 -10.70
C LEU A 381 5.57 38.92 -11.31
N LYS A 382 4.71 39.95 -11.18
CA LYS A 382 3.31 39.91 -11.65
C LYS A 382 3.16 39.70 -13.16
N THR A 383 4.05 40.27 -13.98
CA THR A 383 4.04 40.16 -15.46
C THR A 383 5.48 40.17 -16.01
N PRO A 384 6.26 39.09 -15.82
CA PRO A 384 7.69 39.09 -16.15
C PRO A 384 7.93 38.92 -17.65
N SER A 385 8.76 39.79 -18.23
CA SER A 385 9.28 39.62 -19.58
C SER A 385 10.37 38.53 -19.62
N LYS A 386 10.74 38.04 -20.81
CA LYS A 386 11.83 37.05 -20.95
C LYS A 386 13.15 37.55 -20.31
N LYS A 387 13.41 38.86 -20.35
CA LYS A 387 14.62 39.46 -19.75
C LYS A 387 14.60 39.39 -18.23
N ASP A 388 13.45 39.62 -17.61
CA ASP A 388 13.32 39.63 -16.14
C ASP A 388 13.50 38.22 -15.55
N ILE A 389 12.97 37.20 -16.25
CA ILE A 389 13.14 35.79 -15.85
C ILE A 389 14.59 35.34 -16.07
N LEU A 390 15.24 35.78 -17.16
CA LEU A 390 16.67 35.53 -17.38
C LEU A 390 17.53 36.16 -16.28
N ALA A 391 17.31 37.43 -15.95
CA ALA A 391 18.05 38.10 -14.88
C ALA A 391 17.83 37.44 -13.50
N LEU A 392 16.59 36.99 -13.21
CA LEU A 392 16.29 36.23 -12.00
C LEU A 392 17.04 34.88 -11.96
N TYR A 393 17.12 34.18 -13.11
CA TYR A 393 17.87 32.93 -13.25
C TYR A 393 19.40 33.14 -13.12
N GLU A 394 19.95 34.18 -13.74
CA GLU A 394 21.37 34.56 -13.60
C GLU A 394 21.74 34.86 -12.15
N LYS A 395 20.88 35.61 -11.45
CA LYS A 395 21.10 36.03 -10.06
C LYS A 395 20.94 34.90 -9.05
N LEU A 396 19.89 34.07 -9.16
CA LEU A 396 19.54 33.07 -8.14
C LEU A 396 20.13 31.69 -8.42
N VAL A 397 20.19 31.26 -9.68
CA VAL A 397 20.64 29.90 -10.06
C VAL A 397 22.12 29.90 -10.48
N LEU A 398 22.57 30.90 -11.25
CA LEU A 398 23.96 31.01 -11.68
C LEU A 398 24.85 31.86 -10.77
N GLN A 399 24.26 32.53 -9.76
CA GLN A 399 24.95 33.42 -8.81
C GLN A 399 25.86 34.47 -9.48
N LYS A 400 25.49 34.92 -10.68
CA LYS A 400 26.17 36.04 -11.34
C LYS A 400 25.65 37.35 -10.76
N ALA A 401 26.59 38.22 -10.37
CA ALA A 401 26.33 39.53 -9.77
C ALA A 401 25.93 40.58 -10.83
#